data_AF-A0A5S3VCR8-F1
#
_entry.id   AF-A0A5S3VCR8-F1
#
_cell.length_a   1.000
_cell.length_b   1.000
_cell.length_c   1.000
_cell.angle_alpha   90.00
_cell.angle_beta   90.00
_cell.angle_gamma   90.00
#
_symmetry.space_group_name_H-M   'P 1'
#
loop_
_entity.id
_entity.type
_entity.pdbx_description
1 polymer ?
#
loop_
_entity_poly.entity_id
_entity_poly.type
_entity_poly.pdbx_seq_one_letter_code
_entity_poly.pdbx_strand_id
1 'polypeptide(L)'
;MMFRSSAQGFSLVELMVVLAIMGVAMTLTGGLVASVVEKQQRIVEIEKISQVFKAHSYQAYYSGYPITVKALDNNLFIKVENKPDKILSFEQLSFVEKDYKVSTRGNISPKVFYLVESINGKSDFQLPTMFRVYEK
;
A
#
# COMPACT_ATOMS: atom_id res chain seq x y z
N MET A 1 -51.05 -19.73 33.60
CA MET A 1 -49.71 -19.90 34.20
C MET A 1 -48.86 -18.72 33.71
N MET A 2 -48.65 -17.69 34.52
CA MET A 2 -47.90 -16.48 34.13
C MET A 2 -46.42 -16.70 34.39
N PHE A 3 -45.61 -16.71 33.34
CA PHE A 3 -44.15 -16.64 33.44
C PHE A 3 -43.77 -15.26 33.99
N ARG A 4 -43.33 -15.21 35.25
CA ARG A 4 -42.64 -14.04 35.79
C ARG A 4 -41.22 -14.07 35.24
N SER A 5 -40.89 -13.21 34.27
CA SER A 5 -39.48 -12.93 34.00
C SER A 5 -38.94 -12.10 35.16
N SER A 6 -37.97 -12.65 35.89
CA SER A 6 -37.17 -11.85 36.82
C SER A 6 -36.32 -10.89 35.99
N ALA A 7 -36.76 -9.64 35.87
CA ALA A 7 -35.93 -8.58 35.32
C ALA A 7 -34.79 -8.29 36.32
N GLN A 8 -33.72 -9.09 36.27
CA GLN A 8 -32.47 -8.79 36.94
C GLN A 8 -31.81 -7.63 36.17
N GLY A 9 -31.95 -6.42 36.71
CA GLY A 9 -31.24 -5.24 36.22
C GLY A 9 -29.80 -5.20 36.74
N PHE A 10 -28.89 -4.66 35.94
CA PHE A 10 -27.51 -4.39 36.35
C PHE A 10 -27.46 -3.21 37.31
N SER A 11 -26.55 -3.27 38.29
CA SER A 11 -26.28 -2.11 39.15
C SER A 11 -25.56 -1.01 38.37
N LEU A 12 -25.85 0.25 38.67
CA LEU A 12 -25.22 1.40 38.04
C LEU A 12 -23.69 1.37 38.21
N VAL A 13 -23.22 0.97 39.39
CA VAL A 13 -21.78 0.84 39.68
C VAL A 13 -21.14 -0.24 38.81
N GLU A 14 -21.85 -1.35 38.58
CA GLU A 14 -21.39 -2.47 37.77
C GLU A 14 -21.23 -2.05 36.31
N LEU A 15 -22.18 -1.26 35.80
CA LEU A 15 -22.10 -0.66 34.46
C LEU A 15 -20.91 0.30 34.35
N MET A 16 -20.66 1.14 35.36
CA MET A 16 -19.51 2.04 35.36
C MET A 16 -18.18 1.29 35.35
N VAL A 17 -18.07 0.21 36.13
CA VAL A 17 -16.87 -0.63 36.18
C VAL A 17 -16.65 -1.33 34.84
N VAL A 18 -17.71 -1.88 34.22
CA VAL A 18 -17.60 -2.52 32.90
C VAL A 18 -17.16 -1.52 31.84
N LEU A 19 -17.75 -0.31 31.81
CA LEU A 19 -17.35 0.74 30.86
C LEU A 19 -15.92 1.22 31.11
N ALA A 20 -15.48 1.29 32.38
CA ALA A 20 -14.09 1.62 32.71
C ALA A 20 -13.12 0.54 32.19
N ILE A 21 -13.42 -0.75 32.40
CA ILE A 21 -12.60 -1.86 31.90
C ILE A 21 -12.58 -1.88 30.36
N MET A 22 -13.74 -1.67 29.72
CA MET A 22 -13.83 -1.59 28.26
C MET A 22 -13.03 -0.40 27.70
N GLY A 23 -13.08 0.75 28.38
CA GLY A 23 -12.27 1.91 28.03
C GLY A 23 -10.77 1.61 28.08
N VAL A 24 -10.30 1.00 29.17
CA VAL A 24 -8.89 0.59 29.30
C VAL A 24 -8.51 -0.42 28.22
N ALA A 25 -9.35 -1.43 27.96
CA ALA A 25 -9.11 -2.43 26.92
C ALA A 25 -9.01 -1.79 25.52
N MET A 26 -9.88 -0.84 25.20
CA MET A 26 -9.86 -0.10 23.92
C MET A 26 -8.60 0.75 23.79
N THR A 27 -8.13 1.42 24.85
CA THR A 27 -6.89 2.20 24.80
C THR A 27 -5.65 1.31 24.56
N LEU A 28 -5.57 0.15 25.21
CA LEU A 28 -4.46 -0.79 25.05
C LEU A 28 -4.44 -1.42 23.65
N THR A 29 -5.61 -1.67 23.06
CA THR A 29 -5.74 -2.31 21.74
C THR A 29 -5.72 -1.32 20.57
N GLY A 30 -6.11 -0.06 20.79
CA GLY A 30 -6.20 0.95 19.73
C GLY A 30 -4.87 1.21 19.02
N GLY A 31 -3.77 1.34 19.77
CA GLY A 31 -2.44 1.53 19.18
C GLY A 31 -1.97 0.33 18.34
N LEU A 32 -2.28 -0.89 18.80
CA LEU A 32 -1.96 -2.11 18.04
C LEU A 32 -2.75 -2.17 16.74
N VAL A 33 -4.06 -1.93 16.78
CA VAL A 33 -4.92 -1.93 15.60
C VAL A 33 -4.45 -0.88 14.58
N ALA A 34 -4.12 0.33 15.01
CA ALA A 34 -3.59 1.38 14.13
C ALA A 34 -2.32 0.92 13.39
N SER A 35 -1.35 0.35 14.11
CA SER A 35 -0.10 -0.14 13.51
C SER A 35 -0.32 -1.28 12.50
N VAL A 36 -1.34 -2.12 12.72
CA VAL A 36 -1.70 -3.19 11.78
C VAL A 36 -2.30 -2.61 10.51
N VAL A 37 -3.20 -1.63 10.63
CA VAL A 37 -3.79 -0.96 9.48
C VAL A 37 -2.73 -0.26 8.62
N GLU A 38 -1.80 0.48 9.24
CA GLU A 38 -0.69 1.13 8.54
C GLU A 38 0.20 0.12 7.79
N LYS A 39 0.51 -1.02 8.42
CA LYS A 39 1.27 -2.11 7.77
C LYS A 39 0.53 -2.71 6.58
N GLN A 40 -0.78 -2.95 6.72
CA GLN A 40 -1.59 -3.47 5.62
C GLN A 40 -1.67 -2.47 4.46
N GLN A 41 -1.88 -1.19 4.77
CA GLN A 41 -1.89 -0.13 3.76
C GLN A 41 -0.56 -0.07 2.99
N ARG A 42 0.58 -0.17 3.69
CA ARG A 42 1.91 -0.27 3.06
C ARG A 42 2.00 -1.46 2.09
N ILE A 43 1.51 -2.64 2.47
CA ILE A 43 1.53 -3.83 1.61
C ILE A 43 0.68 -3.61 0.36
N VAL A 44 -0.52 -3.06 0.51
CA VAL A 44 -1.40 -2.72 -0.62
C VAL A 44 -0.75 -1.70 -1.56
N GLU A 45 -0.07 -0.70 -1.01
CA GLU A 45 0.64 0.31 -1.79
C GLU A 45 1.82 -0.27 -2.58
N ILE A 46 2.58 -1.22 -2.01
CA ILE A 46 3.65 -1.93 -2.71
C ILE A 46 3.07 -2.74 -3.88
N GLU A 47 1.97 -3.45 -3.66
CA GLU A 47 1.31 -4.21 -4.72
C GLU A 47 0.76 -3.28 -5.83
N LYS A 48 0.23 -2.12 -5.47
CA LYS A 48 -0.20 -1.10 -6.42
C LYS A 48 0.95 -0.63 -7.32
N ILE A 49 2.16 -0.48 -6.79
CA ILE A 49 3.37 -0.15 -7.60
C ILE A 49 3.62 -1.24 -8.63
N SER A 50 3.66 -2.51 -8.19
CA SER A 50 3.85 -3.67 -9.06
C SER A 50 2.83 -3.68 -10.21
N GLN A 51 1.54 -3.49 -9.90
CA GLN A 51 0.47 -3.44 -10.88
C GLN A 51 0.60 -2.25 -11.85
N VAL A 52 0.97 -1.07 -11.36
CA VAL A 52 1.20 0.12 -12.20
C VAL A 52 2.31 -0.14 -13.19
N PHE A 53 3.47 -0.64 -12.75
CA PHE A 53 4.58 -0.95 -13.64
C PHE A 53 4.24 -2.04 -14.65
N LYS A 54 3.50 -3.07 -14.23
CA LYS A 54 3.01 -4.12 -15.12
C LYS A 54 2.07 -3.55 -16.19
N ALA A 55 1.07 -2.76 -15.80
CA ALA A 55 0.12 -2.14 -16.71
C ALA A 55 0.81 -1.21 -17.72
N HIS A 56 1.76 -0.39 -17.27
CA HIS A 56 2.50 0.50 -18.17
C HIS A 56 3.48 -0.26 -19.07
N SER A 57 3.98 -1.43 -18.65
CA SER A 57 4.75 -2.32 -19.52
C SER A 57 3.91 -2.87 -20.67
N TYR A 58 2.67 -3.31 -20.40
CA TYR A 58 1.72 -3.67 -21.46
C TYR A 58 1.40 -2.48 -22.35
N GLN A 59 1.14 -1.32 -21.76
CA GLN A 59 0.83 -0.12 -22.52
C GLN A 59 1.96 0.28 -23.46
N ALA A 60 3.21 0.33 -22.99
CA ALA A 60 4.37 0.70 -23.79
C ALA A 60 4.63 -0.31 -24.92
N TYR A 61 4.35 -1.59 -24.68
CA TYR A 61 4.46 -2.64 -25.68
C TYR A 61 3.44 -2.48 -26.81
N TYR A 62 2.17 -2.27 -26.48
CA TYR A 62 1.11 -2.13 -27.49
C TYR A 62 1.08 -0.75 -28.16
N SER A 63 1.47 0.32 -27.45
CA SER A 63 1.50 1.66 -28.03
C SER A 63 2.72 1.90 -28.93
N GLY A 64 3.80 1.13 -28.74
CA GLY A 64 5.06 1.36 -29.43
C GLY A 64 5.83 2.59 -28.93
N TYR A 65 5.39 3.22 -27.84
CA TYR A 65 6.03 4.40 -27.25
C TYR A 65 6.57 4.11 -25.84
N PRO A 66 7.80 4.53 -25.51
CA PRO A 66 8.36 4.33 -24.18
C PRO A 66 7.64 5.18 -23.14
N ILE A 67 7.56 4.68 -21.91
CA ILE A 67 6.94 5.38 -20.78
C ILE A 67 8.02 5.69 -19.76
N THR A 68 8.03 6.92 -19.24
CA THR A 68 8.97 7.35 -18.20
C THR A 68 8.22 7.49 -16.88
N VAL A 69 8.75 6.90 -15.82
CA VAL A 69 8.21 7.00 -14.47
C VAL A 69 9.29 7.58 -13.57
N LYS A 70 9.06 8.77 -13.02
CA LYS A 70 9.96 9.40 -12.04
C LYS A 70 9.40 9.18 -10.64
N ALA A 71 10.18 8.58 -9.77
CA ALA A 71 9.86 8.45 -8.36
C ALA A 71 10.54 9.59 -7.59
N LEU A 72 9.75 10.36 -6.83
CA LEU A 72 10.22 11.49 -6.04
C LEU A 72 9.34 11.61 -4.79
N ASP A 73 9.98 11.67 -3.62
CA ASP A 73 9.32 11.68 -2.31
C ASP A 73 8.28 10.57 -2.17
N ASN A 74 7.00 10.91 -2.09
CA ASN A 74 5.88 9.98 -1.95
C ASN A 74 5.07 9.85 -3.26
N ASN A 75 5.64 10.30 -4.37
CA ASN A 75 4.93 10.42 -5.64
C ASN A 75 5.63 9.67 -6.78
N LEU A 76 4.83 9.05 -7.64
CA LEU A 76 5.24 8.57 -8.94
C LEU A 76 4.66 9.48 -10.03
N PHE A 77 5.55 10.12 -10.77
CA PHE A 77 5.23 10.95 -11.93
C PHE A 77 5.36 10.11 -13.19
N ILE A 78 4.24 9.86 -13.85
CA ILE A 78 4.18 9.00 -15.02
C ILE A 78 3.95 9.88 -16.24
N LYS A 79 4.92 9.85 -17.16
CA LYS A 79 4.88 10.54 -18.44
C LYS A 79 4.71 9.54 -19.57
N VAL A 80 3.60 9.68 -20.28
CA VAL A 80 3.26 8.90 -21.47
C VAL A 80 3.13 9.84 -22.65
N GLU A 81 3.68 9.44 -23.79
CA GLU A 81 3.56 10.20 -25.02
C GLU A 81 2.08 10.39 -25.44
N ASN A 82 1.70 11.61 -25.79
CA ASN A 82 0.34 12.01 -26.19
C ASN A 82 -0.75 11.77 -25.12
N LYS A 83 -0.39 11.70 -23.84
CA LYS A 83 -1.34 11.70 -22.72
C LYS A 83 -0.92 12.71 -21.66
N PRO A 84 -1.86 13.23 -20.86
CA PRO A 84 -1.52 14.10 -19.74
C PRO A 84 -0.67 13.34 -18.73
N ASP A 85 0.26 14.07 -18.11
CA ASP A 85 1.08 13.56 -17.02
C ASP A 85 0.19 13.11 -15.86
N LYS A 86 0.50 11.94 -15.30
CA LYS A 86 -0.25 11.38 -14.18
C LYS A 86 0.62 11.32 -12.94
N ILE A 87 0.05 11.74 -11.81
CA ILE A 87 0.71 11.68 -10.51
C ILE A 87 0.00 10.64 -9.66
N LEU A 88 0.76 9.74 -9.06
CA LEU A 88 0.27 8.78 -8.08
C LEU A 88 0.96 9.05 -6.74
N SER A 89 0.17 9.44 -5.75
CA SER A 89 0.64 9.69 -4.38
C SER A 89 0.41 8.47 -3.48
N PHE A 90 1.31 8.29 -2.53
CA PHE A 90 1.34 7.19 -1.58
C PHE A 90 1.42 7.74 -0.15
N GLU A 91 0.64 7.19 0.76
CA GLU A 91 0.55 7.70 2.12
C GLU A 91 1.59 7.05 3.03
N GLN A 92 1.91 5.79 2.79
CA GLN A 92 2.81 5.00 3.64
C GLN A 92 4.19 4.83 3.02
N LEU A 93 4.36 5.09 1.72
CA LEU A 93 5.61 4.87 0.99
C LEU A 93 6.34 6.17 0.66
N SER A 94 7.66 6.14 0.88
CA SER A 94 8.60 7.16 0.41
C SER A 94 9.67 6.50 -0.46
N PHE A 95 10.06 7.19 -1.52
CA PHE A 95 10.84 6.69 -2.63
C PHE A 95 12.24 7.27 -2.61
N VAL A 96 13.23 6.45 -2.97
CA VAL A 96 14.53 6.98 -3.37
C VAL A 96 14.38 7.60 -4.75
N GLU A 97 14.76 8.87 -4.89
CA GLU A 97 14.67 9.60 -6.15
C GLU A 97 15.34 8.85 -7.30
N LYS A 98 14.53 8.45 -8.28
CA LYS A 98 15.02 7.68 -9.42
C LYS A 98 14.05 7.70 -10.59
N ASP A 99 14.64 7.71 -11.78
CA ASP A 99 13.91 7.58 -13.02
C ASP A 99 13.90 6.12 -13.50
N TYR A 100 12.72 5.66 -13.90
CA TYR A 100 12.46 4.35 -14.47
C TYR A 100 11.96 4.52 -15.90
N LYS A 101 12.54 3.75 -16.81
CA LYS A 101 12.14 3.71 -18.21
C LYS A 101 11.49 2.37 -18.51
N VAL A 102 10.26 2.43 -19.00
CA VAL A 102 9.56 1.30 -19.56
C VAL A 102 9.75 1.35 -21.08
N SER A 103 10.50 0.39 -21.61
CA SER A 103 10.77 0.29 -23.04
C SER A 103 9.54 -0.20 -23.82
N THR A 104 9.55 0.03 -25.13
CA THR A 104 8.56 -0.49 -26.08
C THR A 104 8.55 -2.02 -26.18
N ARG A 105 9.53 -2.70 -25.57
CA ARG A 105 9.58 -4.15 -25.45
C ARG A 105 8.99 -4.67 -24.12
N GLY A 106 8.40 -3.78 -23.32
CA GLY A 106 7.83 -4.13 -22.01
C GLY A 106 8.87 -4.38 -20.92
N ASN A 107 10.16 -4.07 -21.17
CA ASN A 107 11.20 -4.16 -20.15
C ASN A 107 11.30 -2.86 -19.36
N ILE A 108 11.42 -2.98 -18.04
CA ILE A 108 11.60 -1.87 -17.11
C ILE A 108 13.09 -1.76 -16.76
N SER A 109 13.62 -0.55 -16.74
CA SER A 109 15.01 -0.28 -16.35
C SER A 109 15.08 0.96 -15.47
N PRO A 110 15.67 0.89 -14.27
CA PRO A 110 16.21 -0.31 -13.62
C PRO A 110 15.11 -1.32 -13.18
N LYS A 111 15.47 -2.59 -13.00
CA LYS A 111 14.52 -3.67 -12.60
C LYS A 111 14.17 -3.68 -11.11
N VAL A 112 14.90 -2.90 -10.31
CA VAL A 112 14.77 -2.87 -8.86
C VAL A 112 14.33 -1.47 -8.44
N PHE A 113 13.32 -1.45 -7.59
CA PHE A 113 12.74 -0.25 -7.00
C PHE A 113 13.13 -0.16 -5.52
N TYR A 114 13.55 1.02 -5.07
CA TYR A 114 14.05 1.21 -3.70
C TYR A 114 13.12 2.13 -2.90
N LEU A 115 12.69 1.63 -1.73
CA LEU A 115 11.92 2.40 -0.75
C LEU A 115 12.84 2.93 0.35
N VAL A 116 12.52 4.13 0.84
CA VAL A 116 13.12 4.67 2.06
C VAL A 116 12.34 4.09 3.24
N GLU A 117 13.01 3.30 4.08
CA GLU A 117 12.42 2.75 5.29
C GLU A 117 12.79 3.59 6.51
N SER A 118 11.81 3.91 7.36
CA SER A 118 12.00 4.76 8.54
C SER A 118 12.89 4.12 9.62
N ILE A 119 13.03 2.79 9.60
CA ILE A 119 13.56 2.04 10.77
C ILE A 119 14.81 1.22 10.44
N ASN A 120 15.06 0.75 9.20
CA ASN A 120 16.21 -0.12 8.90
C ASN A 120 16.70 -0.09 7.42
N GLY A 121 16.94 1.10 6.86
CA GLY A 121 17.68 1.23 5.60
C GLY A 121 16.83 1.22 4.33
N LYS A 122 17.37 0.70 3.23
CA LYS A 122 16.72 0.68 1.92
C LYS A 122 16.14 -0.72 1.67
N SER A 123 14.83 -0.80 1.46
CA SER A 123 14.16 -2.04 1.05
C SER A 123 14.02 -2.08 -0.46
N ASP A 124 14.50 -3.16 -1.07
CA ASP A 124 14.47 -3.35 -2.52
C ASP A 124 13.34 -4.28 -2.96
N PHE A 125 12.64 -3.88 -4.01
CA PHE A 125 11.54 -4.64 -4.59
C PHE A 125 11.82 -4.88 -6.06
N GLN A 126 11.74 -6.14 -6.48
CA GLN A 126 11.84 -6.49 -7.88
C GLN A 126 10.56 -6.07 -8.61
N LEU A 127 10.72 -5.24 -9.63
CA LEU A 127 9.61 -4.86 -10.49
C LEU A 127 9.23 -6.05 -11.37
N PRO A 128 7.93 -6.35 -11.49
CA PRO A 128 7.48 -7.47 -12.29
C PRO A 128 7.87 -7.27 -13.76
N THR A 129 8.38 -8.32 -14.39
CA THR A 129 8.58 -8.33 -15.84
C THR A 129 7.29 -8.73 -16.55
N MET A 130 7.05 -8.14 -17.72
CA MET A 130 5.89 -8.49 -18.56
C MET A 130 5.88 -9.97 -18.96
N PHE A 131 7.06 -10.50 -19.26
CA PHE A 131 7.26 -11.90 -19.62
C PHE A 131 7.98 -12.60 -18.47
N ARG A 132 7.53 -13.82 -18.13
CA ARG A 132 8.35 -14.73 -17.33
C ARG A 132 9.58 -15.05 -18.16
N VAL A 133 10.77 -14.88 -17.57
CA VAL A 133 11.99 -15.43 -18.16
C VAL A 133 11.82 -16.94 -18.09
N TYR A 134 11.44 -17.57 -19.19
CA TYR A 134 11.54 -19.02 -19.28
C TYR A 134 13.04 -19.34 -19.26
N GLU A 135 13.50 -19.97 -18.18
CA GLU A 135 14.83 -20.57 -18.14
C GLU A 135 14.93 -21.56 -19.31
N LYS A 136 16.03 -21.47 -20.06
CA LYS A 136 16.35 -22.40 -21.14
C LYS A 136 17.02 -23.65 -20.59
#